data_AF-A0A973CVG5-F1
#
_entry.id   AF-A0A973CVG5-F1
#
_cell.length_a   1.000
_cell.length_b   1.000
_cell.length_c   1.000
_cell.angle_alpha   90.00
_cell.angle_beta   90.00
_cell.angle_gamma   90.00
#
_symmetry.space_group_name_H-M   'P 1'
#
loop_
_entity.id
_entity.type
_entity.pdbx_description
1 polymer ?
#
loop_
_entity_poly.entity_id
_entity_poly.type
_entity_poly.pdbx_seq_one_letter_code
_entity_poly.pdbx_strand_id
1 'polypeptide(L)'
;MVIVGAGAAGLYAGYTLNNLGFSVLVLEATNRHGGRVYSGTLGDVGIEHGAEELYGASNNFVFNAIAAEYGNGAQIRIFRENATQDQLLVMDADGMGGGSSCWVETGNCFLDADIVDYWDFYYQIGDHDNAVTDQSVSDFLDTSWGVPSTSRGYHLYDAASPGGEYGTTVERLGLRSLSREWNTFSLTGAVYGLSPTGYLDALNTLYFDQVTPFVAYNSPVTVVDTGGIKPVAIDGNGVYHYGAAIIVTVSVGVLKAEIIDFIPDLPANKLDAIATIGMGKGMKISLRFSSQIWQSKMMNVLTDGPTGNCWTPNKYQPSATDHVLTCFLMGRNAEVMAALADDTARIDQALIDLDAAFGGSASTSFIEGVVQNWSAEPYIRGSYSFPAPETRPLVGLSKREVLAQPVGTTLYFAGEATHNTAASTVPGAMQSGERAAGEVNTDLGGPPAPGTPTADFSASVTIGAVPLDVSFTDLSNQLPTGWSWDFGDTGTSDDQHPNHQYTTLGTYTVSLTATNPNGSHTRVQPLLITVPEPSVHSILASGIFGLLLMKARRRQLAMRRR
;
A
#
# COMPACT_ATOMS: atom_id res chain seq x y z
N MET A 1 16.70 6.78 -12.09
CA MET A 1 15.55 7.50 -11.51
C MET A 1 15.41 7.07 -10.07
N VAL A 2 15.16 8.01 -9.15
CA VAL A 2 14.87 7.68 -7.74
C VAL A 2 13.39 7.93 -7.50
N ILE A 3 12.72 6.98 -6.87
CA ILE A 3 11.30 7.07 -6.53
C ILE A 3 11.19 6.93 -5.02
N VAL A 4 10.49 7.85 -4.35
CA VAL A 4 10.30 7.84 -2.90
C VAL A 4 8.91 7.32 -2.58
N GLY A 5 8.85 6.14 -1.95
CA GLY A 5 7.65 5.38 -1.62
C GLY A 5 7.37 4.23 -2.60
N ALA A 6 7.13 3.03 -2.06
CA ALA A 6 6.72 1.83 -2.82
C ALA A 6 5.23 1.52 -2.62
N GLY A 7 4.39 2.56 -2.57
CA GLY A 7 2.93 2.40 -2.74
C GLY A 7 2.55 2.20 -4.21
N ALA A 8 1.25 2.06 -4.49
CA ALA A 8 0.76 1.82 -5.85
C ALA A 8 1.26 2.84 -6.89
N ALA A 9 1.35 4.13 -6.53
CA ALA A 9 1.88 5.16 -7.41
C ALA A 9 3.37 5.00 -7.72
N GLY A 10 4.20 4.76 -6.70
CA GLY A 10 5.65 4.63 -6.86
C GLY A 10 6.05 3.36 -7.59
N LEU A 11 5.41 2.23 -7.26
CA LEU A 11 5.64 0.97 -7.97
C LEU A 11 5.21 1.06 -9.44
N TYR A 12 4.06 1.67 -9.73
CA TYR A 12 3.63 1.83 -11.11
C TYR A 12 4.48 2.84 -11.89
N ALA A 13 4.93 3.93 -11.26
CA ALA A 13 5.93 4.82 -11.86
C ALA A 13 7.25 4.08 -12.18
N GLY A 14 7.71 3.22 -11.26
CA GLY A 14 8.88 2.38 -11.45
C GLY A 14 8.70 1.39 -12.60
N TYR A 15 7.53 0.76 -12.69
CA TYR A 15 7.16 -0.15 -13.76
C TYR A 15 7.19 0.56 -15.12
N THR A 16 6.53 1.72 -15.22
CA THR A 16 6.50 2.52 -16.45
C THR A 16 7.90 2.99 -16.86
N LEU A 17 8.70 3.52 -15.93
CA LEU A 17 10.06 3.97 -16.21
C LEU A 17 10.99 2.82 -16.62
N ASN A 18 10.89 1.67 -15.96
CA ASN A 18 11.67 0.48 -16.31
C ASN A 18 11.32 0.00 -17.73
N ASN A 19 10.04 -0.02 -18.09
CA ASN A 19 9.60 -0.36 -19.45
C ASN A 19 10.02 0.67 -20.51
N LEU A 20 10.19 1.93 -20.12
CA LEU A 20 10.79 2.97 -20.96
C LEU A 20 12.32 2.88 -21.04
N GLY A 21 12.96 1.95 -20.30
CA GLY A 21 14.40 1.72 -20.33
C GLY A 21 15.21 2.56 -19.32
N PHE A 22 14.56 3.24 -18.39
CA PHE A 22 15.27 3.93 -17.31
C PHE A 22 15.70 2.94 -16.22
N SER A 23 16.92 3.10 -15.71
CA SER A 23 17.29 2.46 -14.43
C SER A 23 16.51 3.10 -13.29
N VAL A 24 15.88 2.29 -12.45
CA VAL A 24 15.03 2.72 -11.33
C VAL A 24 15.59 2.26 -9.99
N LEU A 25 15.39 3.08 -8.96
CA LEU A 25 15.57 2.73 -7.54
C LEU A 25 14.36 3.27 -6.80
N VAL A 26 13.64 2.41 -6.09
CA VAL A 26 12.51 2.80 -5.25
C VAL A 26 12.94 2.73 -3.79
N LEU A 27 12.80 3.82 -3.05
CA LEU A 27 13.13 3.90 -1.63
C LEU A 27 11.84 3.75 -0.83
N GLU A 28 11.71 2.66 -0.08
CA GLU A 28 10.54 2.36 0.75
C GLU A 28 10.89 2.49 2.23
N ALA A 29 10.10 3.29 2.94
CA ALA A 29 10.35 3.58 4.34
C ALA A 29 10.17 2.37 5.25
N THR A 30 9.27 1.46 4.89
CA THR A 30 8.92 0.26 5.66
C THR A 30 9.62 -0.99 5.14
N ASN A 31 9.36 -2.14 5.78
CA ASN A 31 9.86 -3.45 5.37
C ASN A 31 8.96 -4.15 4.33
N ARG A 32 7.95 -3.46 3.79
CA ARG A 32 7.01 -4.01 2.81
C ARG A 32 6.62 -2.97 1.76
N HIS A 33 6.23 -3.42 0.58
CA HIS A 33 5.65 -2.56 -0.44
C HIS A 33 4.12 -2.58 -0.38
N GLY A 34 3.47 -1.86 -1.30
CA GLY A 34 2.01 -1.77 -1.41
C GLY A 34 1.41 -0.56 -0.67
N GLY A 35 2.07 -0.08 0.38
CA GLY A 35 1.61 1.07 1.16
C GLY A 35 0.22 0.84 1.75
N ARG A 36 -0.78 1.57 1.23
CA ARG A 36 -2.20 1.48 1.62
C ARG A 36 -2.99 0.38 0.90
N VAL A 37 -2.35 -0.38 0.02
CA VAL A 37 -2.87 -1.66 -0.46
C VAL A 37 -2.23 -2.73 0.40
N TYR A 38 -3.02 -3.39 1.23
CA TYR A 38 -2.53 -4.38 2.18
C TYR A 38 -3.61 -5.42 2.47
N SER A 39 -3.33 -6.65 2.03
CA SER A 39 -4.23 -7.79 2.13
C SER A 39 -3.78 -8.74 3.22
N GLY A 40 -4.71 -9.48 3.80
CA GLY A 40 -4.47 -10.47 4.84
C GLY A 40 -5.60 -11.50 4.89
N THR A 41 -5.63 -12.32 5.93
CA THR A 41 -6.72 -13.28 6.17
C THR A 41 -7.14 -13.24 7.63
N LEU A 42 -8.40 -13.59 7.89
CA LEU A 42 -8.93 -13.82 9.22
C LEU A 42 -9.77 -15.11 9.18
N GLY A 43 -9.20 -16.20 9.69
CA GLY A 43 -9.71 -17.54 9.39
C GLY A 43 -9.52 -17.87 7.90
N ASP A 44 -10.55 -18.42 7.26
CA ASP A 44 -10.57 -18.71 5.81
C ASP A 44 -11.05 -17.54 4.93
N VAL A 45 -11.35 -16.38 5.52
CA VAL A 45 -11.79 -15.17 4.80
C VAL A 45 -10.58 -14.27 4.51
N GLY A 46 -10.36 -13.93 3.25
CA GLY A 46 -9.45 -12.87 2.84
C GLY A 46 -10.00 -11.49 3.26
N ILE A 47 -9.16 -10.68 3.90
CA ILE A 47 -9.52 -9.34 4.34
C ILE A 47 -8.56 -8.32 3.74
N GLU A 48 -9.08 -7.15 3.40
CA GLU A 48 -8.29 -6.03 2.92
C GLU A 48 -8.14 -5.02 4.05
N HIS A 49 -6.96 -4.98 4.67
CA HIS A 49 -6.64 -4.00 5.72
C HIS A 49 -6.66 -2.56 5.17
N GLY A 50 -6.43 -2.40 3.86
CA GLY A 50 -6.42 -1.13 3.15
C GLY A 50 -7.49 -1.05 2.06
N ALA A 51 -7.08 -0.69 0.84
CA ALA A 51 -7.96 -0.64 -0.31
C ALA A 51 -8.56 -2.01 -0.64
N GLU A 52 -9.87 -2.04 -0.89
CA GLU A 52 -10.66 -3.27 -1.11
C GLU A 52 -11.54 -3.19 -2.35
N GLU A 53 -12.14 -2.02 -2.56
CA GLU A 53 -13.10 -1.79 -3.62
C GLU A 53 -12.41 -1.66 -4.99
N LEU A 54 -12.93 -2.44 -5.95
CA LEU A 54 -12.53 -2.40 -7.34
C LEU A 54 -13.67 -1.85 -8.20
N TYR A 55 -13.49 -0.64 -8.73
CA TYR A 55 -14.49 0.03 -9.58
C TYR A 55 -14.55 -0.60 -10.97
N GLY A 56 -15.69 -1.19 -11.33
CA GLY A 56 -15.96 -1.79 -12.64
C GLY A 56 -16.27 -0.77 -13.73
N ALA A 57 -15.42 0.23 -13.89
CA ALA A 57 -15.51 1.25 -14.93
C ALA A 57 -14.65 0.83 -16.13
N SER A 58 -15.12 1.09 -17.36
CA SER A 58 -14.41 0.68 -18.58
C SER A 58 -13.03 1.32 -18.75
N ASN A 59 -12.85 2.52 -18.19
CA ASN A 59 -11.59 3.25 -18.14
C ASN A 59 -10.70 2.87 -16.93
N ASN A 60 -11.16 1.98 -16.04
CA ASN A 60 -10.32 1.44 -14.97
C ASN A 60 -9.43 0.32 -15.52
N PHE A 61 -8.20 0.66 -15.88
CA PHE A 61 -7.24 -0.31 -16.42
C PHE A 61 -6.91 -1.44 -15.44
N VAL A 62 -6.94 -1.18 -14.12
CA VAL A 62 -6.67 -2.20 -13.09
C VAL A 62 -7.78 -3.25 -13.09
N PHE A 63 -9.04 -2.81 -13.13
CA PHE A 63 -10.19 -3.71 -13.24
C PHE A 63 -10.10 -4.59 -14.48
N ASN A 64 -9.79 -3.99 -15.64
CA ASN A 64 -9.66 -4.73 -16.90
C ASN A 64 -8.48 -5.72 -16.89
N ALA A 65 -7.34 -5.35 -16.31
CA ALA A 65 -6.16 -6.21 -16.25
C ALA A 65 -6.37 -7.41 -15.32
N ILE A 66 -7.00 -7.20 -14.17
CA ILE A 66 -7.39 -8.30 -13.26
C ILE A 66 -8.35 -9.26 -13.95
N ALA A 67 -9.35 -8.74 -14.67
CA ALA A 67 -10.29 -9.56 -15.42
C ALA A 67 -9.60 -10.39 -16.51
N ALA A 68 -8.57 -9.83 -17.17
CA ALA A 68 -7.80 -10.51 -18.20
C ALA A 68 -6.91 -11.64 -17.63
N GLU A 69 -6.31 -11.42 -16.46
CA GLU A 69 -5.41 -12.39 -15.81
C GLU A 69 -6.17 -13.50 -15.08
N TYR A 70 -7.16 -13.14 -14.26
CA TYR A 70 -7.85 -14.07 -13.36
C TYR A 70 -9.25 -14.48 -13.85
N GLY A 71 -9.73 -13.87 -14.94
CA GLY A 71 -11.08 -14.04 -15.46
C GLY A 71 -12.13 -13.22 -14.70
N ASN A 72 -13.25 -12.92 -15.37
CA ASN A 72 -14.37 -12.15 -14.78
C ASN A 72 -14.97 -12.78 -13.52
N GLY A 73 -14.77 -14.09 -13.30
CA GLY A 73 -15.27 -14.79 -12.11
C GLY A 73 -14.56 -14.42 -10.81
N ALA A 74 -13.36 -13.84 -10.90
CA ALA A 74 -12.61 -13.39 -9.73
C ALA A 74 -13.14 -12.05 -9.16
N GLN A 75 -13.88 -11.29 -9.96
CA GLN A 75 -14.44 -10.00 -9.59
C GLN A 75 -15.90 -10.16 -9.24
N ILE A 76 -16.22 -10.10 -7.95
CA ILE A 76 -17.57 -10.36 -7.46
C ILE A 76 -18.18 -9.04 -6.99
N ARG A 77 -19.33 -8.70 -7.58
CA ARG A 77 -20.03 -7.44 -7.34
C ARG A 77 -20.48 -7.35 -5.87
N ILE A 78 -20.14 -6.25 -5.20
CA ILE A 78 -20.44 -6.01 -3.78
C ILE A 78 -21.91 -5.57 -3.60
N PHE A 79 -22.39 -4.67 -4.47
CA PHE A 79 -23.77 -4.14 -4.43
C PHE A 79 -24.58 -4.62 -5.63
N ARG A 80 -25.64 -5.44 -5.46
CA ARG A 80 -26.47 -5.90 -6.59
C ARG A 80 -27.52 -4.85 -6.97
N GLU A 81 -27.75 -4.66 -8.27
CA GLU A 81 -28.64 -3.64 -8.85
C GLU A 81 -30.14 -3.79 -8.48
N ASN A 82 -30.58 -4.95 -8.00
CA ASN A 82 -31.95 -5.14 -7.55
C ASN A 82 -32.08 -4.72 -6.08
N ALA A 83 -32.38 -3.45 -5.85
CA ALA A 83 -32.71 -2.83 -4.56
C ALA A 83 -33.82 -3.54 -3.74
N THR A 84 -34.44 -4.61 -4.28
CA THR A 84 -35.40 -5.46 -3.56
C THR A 84 -34.74 -6.64 -2.82
N GLN A 85 -33.43 -6.90 -2.99
CA GLN A 85 -32.73 -8.04 -2.36
C GLN A 85 -31.62 -7.64 -1.38
N ASP A 86 -30.98 -6.50 -1.58
CA ASP A 86 -29.91 -5.98 -0.74
C ASP A 86 -30.36 -4.65 -0.12
N GLN A 87 -30.39 -4.55 1.20
CA GLN A 87 -30.84 -3.34 1.93
C GLN A 87 -29.66 -2.67 2.64
N LEU A 88 -29.53 -1.34 2.49
CA LEU A 88 -28.64 -0.53 3.33
C LEU A 88 -29.28 -0.54 4.71
N LEU A 89 -28.62 -1.09 5.71
CA LEU A 89 -29.14 -1.15 7.06
C LEU A 89 -28.43 -0.09 7.90
N VAL A 90 -29.10 1.02 8.14
CA VAL A 90 -28.67 2.07 9.07
C VAL A 90 -29.06 1.63 10.48
N MET A 91 -28.13 1.65 11.43
CA MET A 91 -28.34 1.08 12.76
C MET A 91 -28.37 2.11 13.89
N ASP A 92 -29.56 2.40 14.37
CA ASP A 92 -29.81 3.17 15.59
C ASP A 92 -29.74 2.27 16.84
N ALA A 93 -28.88 2.64 17.78
CA ALA A 93 -28.57 2.05 19.07
C ALA A 93 -29.09 2.86 20.28
N ASP A 94 -29.96 3.86 20.09
CA ASP A 94 -30.45 4.78 21.13
C ASP A 94 -31.25 4.15 22.30
N GLY A 95 -31.28 2.82 22.46
CA GLY A 95 -31.75 2.20 23.70
C GLY A 95 -33.22 2.49 24.09
N MET A 96 -34.04 2.98 23.16
CA MET A 96 -35.49 3.10 23.35
C MET A 96 -36.12 1.76 22.99
N GLY A 97 -36.34 0.92 24.01
CA GLY A 97 -36.96 -0.41 23.91
C GLY A 97 -38.40 -0.42 23.37
N GLY A 98 -38.58 -0.07 22.10
CA GLY A 98 -39.88 0.07 21.47
C GLY A 98 -39.85 -0.31 20.01
N GLY A 99 -39.52 -1.57 19.68
CA GLY A 99 -40.04 -2.32 18.52
C GLY A 99 -40.17 -1.65 17.14
N SER A 100 -39.42 -0.58 16.83
CA SER A 100 -39.67 0.21 15.61
C SER A 100 -38.45 0.99 15.10
N SER A 101 -37.26 0.44 15.23
CA SER A 101 -36.18 0.76 14.29
C SER A 101 -36.28 -0.20 13.08
N CYS A 102 -35.87 0.23 11.90
CA CYS A 102 -36.36 -0.34 10.63
C CYS A 102 -35.56 -1.60 10.21
N TRP A 103 -35.90 -2.74 10.80
CA TRP A 103 -34.94 -3.86 10.91
C TRP A 103 -35.29 -5.18 10.24
N VAL A 104 -36.41 -5.26 9.56
CA VAL A 104 -36.93 -6.54 9.10
C VAL A 104 -37.38 -6.42 7.66
N GLU A 105 -37.42 -7.55 6.94
CA GLU A 105 -38.09 -7.69 5.64
C GLU A 105 -39.52 -7.09 5.62
N THR A 106 -40.09 -6.77 6.78
CA THR A 106 -41.42 -6.22 7.01
C THR A 106 -41.47 -4.76 7.50
N GLY A 107 -40.34 -4.05 7.68
CA GLY A 107 -40.28 -2.67 8.15
C GLY A 107 -39.71 -1.70 7.10
N ASN A 108 -40.43 -0.63 6.78
CA ASN A 108 -40.03 0.31 5.73
C ASN A 108 -39.13 1.44 6.29
N CYS A 109 -37.81 1.34 6.14
CA CYS A 109 -36.85 2.39 6.54
C CYS A 109 -37.08 3.75 5.86
N PHE A 110 -37.74 3.79 4.70
CA PHE A 110 -38.07 5.03 4.00
C PHE A 110 -39.14 5.88 4.71
N LEU A 111 -39.60 5.47 5.90
CA LEU A 111 -40.56 6.22 6.72
C LEU A 111 -39.92 6.84 7.97
N ASP A 112 -38.63 6.60 8.24
CA ASP A 112 -37.92 7.29 9.33
C ASP A 112 -37.64 8.73 8.90
N ALA A 113 -38.09 9.69 9.69
CA ALA A 113 -37.94 11.12 9.40
C ALA A 113 -36.48 11.55 9.26
N ASP A 114 -35.53 10.85 9.89
CA ASP A 114 -34.10 11.14 9.79
C ASP A 114 -33.47 10.61 8.47
N ILE A 115 -34.14 9.66 7.79
CA ILE A 115 -33.65 9.01 6.55
C ILE A 115 -34.34 9.57 5.30
N VAL A 116 -35.59 10.05 5.41
CA VAL A 116 -36.39 10.51 4.26
C VAL A 116 -35.65 11.56 3.44
N ASP A 117 -35.00 12.53 4.09
CA ASP A 117 -34.31 13.63 3.40
C ASP A 117 -32.84 13.29 3.06
N TYR A 118 -32.29 12.20 3.62
CA TYR A 118 -30.88 11.83 3.44
C TYR A 118 -30.52 11.56 1.98
N TRP A 119 -31.36 10.81 1.27
CA TRP A 119 -31.10 10.50 -0.14
C TRP A 119 -31.31 11.71 -1.03
N ASP A 120 -32.30 12.54 -0.74
CA ASP A 120 -32.54 13.78 -1.46
C ASP A 120 -31.33 14.72 -1.32
N PHE A 121 -30.75 14.81 -0.12
CA PHE A 121 -29.50 15.52 0.12
C PHE A 121 -28.33 14.92 -0.67
N TYR A 122 -28.12 13.60 -0.54
CA TYR A 122 -26.98 12.92 -1.14
C TYR A 122 -26.92 13.13 -2.66
N TYR A 123 -28.07 13.05 -3.34
CA TYR A 123 -28.14 13.28 -4.79
C TYR A 123 -28.05 14.76 -5.20
N GLN A 124 -28.32 15.70 -4.29
CA GLN A 124 -28.18 17.15 -4.54
C GLN A 124 -26.76 17.69 -4.34
N ILE A 125 -25.82 16.89 -3.80
CA ILE A 125 -24.43 17.30 -3.61
C ILE A 125 -23.82 17.85 -4.92
N GLY A 126 -24.15 17.23 -6.06
CA GLY A 126 -23.62 17.61 -7.38
C GLY A 126 -24.09 18.96 -7.92
N ASP A 127 -25.05 19.63 -7.29
CA ASP A 127 -25.63 20.89 -7.79
C ASP A 127 -24.85 22.14 -7.35
N HIS A 128 -23.71 21.97 -6.65
CA HIS A 128 -22.98 23.06 -5.99
C HIS A 128 -21.63 23.41 -6.63
N ASP A 129 -21.34 22.91 -7.83
CA ASP A 129 -20.06 23.13 -8.54
C ASP A 129 -19.68 24.60 -8.76
N ASN A 130 -20.69 25.46 -8.83
CA ASN A 130 -20.54 26.89 -9.12
C ASN A 130 -20.84 27.77 -7.89
N ALA A 131 -20.96 27.18 -6.70
CA ALA A 131 -21.18 27.96 -5.48
C ALA A 131 -20.03 28.95 -5.25
N VAL A 132 -20.35 30.22 -4.97
CA VAL A 132 -19.32 31.26 -4.78
C VAL A 132 -18.49 30.98 -3.53
N THR A 133 -19.13 30.55 -2.45
CA THR A 133 -18.49 30.16 -1.20
C THR A 133 -18.39 28.65 -1.12
N ASP A 134 -17.21 28.13 -0.79
CA ASP A 134 -17.01 26.73 -0.47
C ASP A 134 -17.19 26.50 1.03
N GLN A 135 -18.45 26.59 1.50
CA GLN A 135 -18.78 26.33 2.90
C GLN A 135 -18.59 24.84 3.24
N SER A 136 -18.56 24.51 4.54
CA SER A 136 -18.53 23.11 4.93
C SER A 136 -19.85 22.40 4.58
N VAL A 137 -19.81 21.09 4.37
CA VAL A 137 -21.03 20.30 4.20
C VAL A 137 -21.90 20.35 5.46
N SER A 138 -21.29 20.39 6.65
CA SER A 138 -22.01 20.58 7.92
C SER A 138 -22.81 21.88 7.97
N ASP A 139 -22.23 23.01 7.57
CA ASP A 139 -22.94 24.30 7.53
C ASP A 139 -24.12 24.26 6.55
N PHE A 140 -23.95 23.56 5.42
CA PHE A 140 -25.02 23.37 4.44
C PHE A 140 -26.16 22.49 4.98
N LEU A 141 -25.82 21.41 5.69
CA LEU A 141 -26.80 20.54 6.36
C LEU A 141 -27.62 21.30 7.39
N ASP A 142 -26.98 22.11 8.25
CA ASP A 142 -27.69 22.91 9.24
C ASP A 142 -28.60 23.95 8.57
N THR A 143 -28.02 24.77 7.68
CA THR A 143 -28.73 25.95 7.13
C THR A 143 -29.78 25.63 6.08
N SER A 144 -29.60 24.55 5.31
CA SER A 144 -30.44 24.25 4.14
C SER A 144 -31.30 23.00 4.31
N TRP A 145 -30.89 22.07 5.19
CA TRP A 145 -31.58 20.80 5.43
C TRP A 145 -32.12 20.66 6.85
N GLY A 146 -31.81 21.60 7.76
CA GLY A 146 -32.27 21.53 9.15
C GLY A 146 -31.67 20.37 9.93
N VAL A 147 -30.46 19.91 9.54
CA VAL A 147 -29.72 18.83 10.19
C VAL A 147 -28.47 19.39 10.88
N PRO A 148 -28.61 20.09 12.03
CA PRO A 148 -27.45 20.54 12.80
C PRO A 148 -26.71 19.35 13.41
N SER A 149 -25.49 19.59 13.91
CA SER A 149 -24.66 18.57 14.59
C SER A 149 -25.30 17.94 15.83
N THR A 150 -26.37 18.52 16.36
CA THR A 150 -27.16 17.98 17.47
C THR A 150 -28.33 17.11 17.02
N SER A 151 -28.60 17.01 15.71
CA SER A 151 -29.67 16.17 15.16
C SER A 151 -29.29 14.69 15.24
N ARG A 152 -30.28 13.83 15.51
CA ARG A 152 -30.11 12.37 15.51
C ARG A 152 -29.60 11.87 14.16
N GLY A 153 -30.16 12.38 13.06
CA GLY A 153 -29.74 12.02 11.71
C GLY A 153 -28.32 12.49 11.32
N TYR A 154 -27.67 13.38 12.07
CA TYR A 154 -26.37 13.96 11.68
C TYR A 154 -25.28 12.90 11.49
N HIS A 155 -25.29 11.87 12.34
CA HIS A 155 -24.34 10.75 12.28
C HIS A 155 -24.40 10.00 10.94
N LEU A 156 -25.57 9.95 10.28
CA LEU A 156 -25.72 9.36 8.96
C LEU A 156 -24.85 10.07 7.92
N TYR A 157 -24.85 11.39 7.96
CA TYR A 157 -24.07 12.20 7.02
C TYR A 157 -22.57 12.17 7.36
N ASP A 158 -22.24 12.13 8.65
CA ASP A 158 -20.86 12.20 9.12
C ASP A 158 -20.11 10.86 9.02
N ALA A 159 -20.72 9.77 9.47
CA ALA A 159 -20.08 8.46 9.55
C ALA A 159 -20.40 7.52 8.36
N ALA A 160 -21.49 7.75 7.62
CA ALA A 160 -21.73 7.10 6.32
C ALA A 160 -21.33 8.03 5.16
N SER A 161 -22.28 8.62 4.45
CA SER A 161 -21.98 9.48 3.30
C SER A 161 -22.51 10.90 3.48
N PRO A 162 -21.73 11.94 3.13
CA PRO A 162 -20.43 11.85 2.46
C PRO A 162 -19.22 11.74 3.41
N GLY A 163 -19.36 11.99 4.72
CA GLY A 163 -18.21 12.11 5.62
C GLY A 163 -17.31 10.87 5.63
N GLY A 164 -17.88 9.72 6.02
CA GLY A 164 -17.19 8.43 6.09
C GLY A 164 -16.67 7.96 4.73
N GLU A 165 -17.46 8.07 3.67
CA GLU A 165 -17.08 7.74 2.29
C GLU A 165 -15.83 8.51 1.84
N TYR A 166 -15.78 9.82 2.12
CA TYR A 166 -14.64 10.67 1.80
C TYR A 166 -13.57 10.69 2.91
N GLY A 167 -13.61 9.76 3.88
CA GLY A 167 -12.51 9.54 4.81
C GLY A 167 -12.33 10.66 5.84
N THR A 168 -13.41 11.38 6.17
CA THR A 168 -13.35 12.58 7.02
C THR A 168 -14.68 12.82 7.73
N THR A 169 -14.93 14.05 8.19
CA THR A 169 -16.20 14.51 8.74
C THR A 169 -16.85 15.55 7.84
N VAL A 170 -18.16 15.74 7.93
CA VAL A 170 -18.88 16.72 7.11
C VAL A 170 -18.51 18.18 7.44
N GLU A 171 -17.93 18.46 8.62
CA GLU A 171 -17.39 19.80 8.92
C GLU A 171 -16.10 20.10 8.13
N ARG A 172 -15.43 19.07 7.61
CA ARG A 172 -14.14 19.20 6.94
C ARG A 172 -14.25 19.12 5.42
N LEU A 173 -15.39 18.69 4.88
CA LEU A 173 -15.65 18.65 3.44
C LEU A 173 -16.13 20.02 2.96
N GLY A 174 -15.54 20.51 1.86
CA GLY A 174 -16.04 21.72 1.19
C GLY A 174 -17.17 21.35 0.24
N LEU A 175 -18.33 21.99 0.34
CA LEU A 175 -19.51 21.68 -0.48
C LEU A 175 -19.25 21.79 -1.98
N ARG A 176 -18.64 22.90 -2.44
CA ARG A 176 -18.27 23.07 -3.86
C ARG A 176 -17.17 22.07 -4.22
N SER A 177 -16.18 21.91 -3.35
CA SER A 177 -15.06 21.02 -3.64
C SER A 177 -15.50 19.56 -3.79
N LEU A 178 -16.41 19.12 -2.93
CA LEU A 178 -17.05 17.82 -2.98
C LEU A 178 -17.93 17.68 -4.23
N SER A 179 -18.79 18.65 -4.53
CA SER A 179 -19.63 18.69 -5.73
C SER A 179 -18.80 18.51 -7.01
N ARG A 180 -17.69 19.25 -7.13
CA ARG A 180 -16.81 19.16 -8.31
C ARG A 180 -16.09 17.81 -8.38
N GLU A 181 -15.67 17.26 -7.25
CA GLU A 181 -15.04 15.95 -7.21
C GLU A 181 -16.04 14.85 -7.60
N TRP A 182 -17.27 14.93 -7.11
CA TRP A 182 -18.39 14.07 -7.46
C TRP A 182 -18.67 14.09 -8.98
N ASN A 183 -18.85 15.28 -9.56
CA ASN A 183 -19.19 15.44 -10.98
C ASN A 183 -18.04 15.08 -11.93
N THR A 184 -16.80 15.05 -11.45
CA THR A 184 -15.62 14.72 -12.28
C THR A 184 -15.05 13.33 -11.99
N PHE A 185 -15.65 12.58 -11.07
CA PHE A 185 -15.17 11.24 -10.73
C PHE A 185 -15.29 10.32 -11.96
N SER A 186 -14.16 9.76 -12.39
CA SER A 186 -14.07 9.06 -13.67
C SER A 186 -14.28 7.55 -13.56
N LEU A 187 -14.27 6.98 -12.36
CA LEU A 187 -14.41 5.53 -12.15
C LEU A 187 -15.86 5.13 -11.86
N THR A 188 -16.81 5.66 -12.63
CA THR A 188 -18.23 5.37 -12.46
C THR A 188 -18.56 3.96 -12.95
N GLY A 189 -19.13 3.13 -12.08
CA GLY A 189 -19.50 1.76 -12.41
C GLY A 189 -19.93 1.00 -11.15
N ALA A 190 -20.27 -0.28 -11.32
CA ALA A 190 -20.50 -1.15 -10.18
C ALA A 190 -19.19 -1.38 -9.40
N VAL A 191 -19.31 -1.58 -8.09
CA VAL A 191 -18.16 -1.87 -7.21
C VAL A 191 -18.04 -3.38 -6.98
N TYR A 192 -16.81 -3.88 -7.02
CA TYR A 192 -16.48 -5.30 -6.91
C TYR A 192 -15.46 -5.52 -5.80
N GLY A 193 -15.52 -6.70 -5.18
CA GLY A 193 -14.47 -7.27 -4.36
C GLY A 193 -13.72 -8.34 -5.15
N LEU A 194 -12.48 -8.61 -4.76
CA LEU A 194 -11.63 -9.60 -5.41
C LEU A 194 -11.59 -10.89 -4.60
N SER A 195 -11.70 -12.03 -5.28
CA SER A 195 -11.63 -13.36 -4.68
C SER A 195 -11.25 -14.40 -5.73
N PRO A 196 -10.46 -15.45 -5.41
CA PRO A 196 -9.89 -15.73 -4.09
C PRO A 196 -8.59 -14.95 -3.80
N THR A 197 -8.10 -14.14 -4.74
CA THR A 197 -6.84 -13.39 -4.62
C THR A 197 -7.05 -12.05 -3.91
N GLY A 198 -6.08 -11.63 -3.10
CA GLY A 198 -6.08 -10.29 -2.48
C GLY A 198 -5.68 -9.21 -3.49
N TYR A 199 -6.09 -7.96 -3.24
CA TYR A 199 -5.85 -6.86 -4.16
C TYR A 199 -4.34 -6.58 -4.35
N LEU A 200 -3.55 -6.66 -3.28
CA LEU A 200 -2.10 -6.49 -3.38
C LEU A 200 -1.46 -7.61 -4.23
N ASP A 201 -1.87 -8.86 -4.04
CA ASP A 201 -1.34 -10.01 -4.76
C ASP A 201 -1.63 -9.94 -6.27
N ALA A 202 -2.82 -9.47 -6.63
CA ALA A 202 -3.17 -9.23 -8.02
C ALA A 202 -2.29 -8.15 -8.64
N LEU A 203 -2.03 -7.04 -7.92
CA LEU A 203 -1.15 -5.98 -8.41
C LEU A 203 0.32 -6.40 -8.46
N ASN A 204 0.77 -7.26 -7.54
CA ASN A 204 2.11 -7.87 -7.58
C ASN A 204 2.29 -8.67 -8.87
N THR A 205 1.36 -9.59 -9.14
CA THR A 205 1.39 -10.45 -10.32
C THR A 205 1.37 -9.62 -11.61
N LEU A 206 0.50 -8.62 -11.70
CA LEU A 206 0.33 -7.83 -12.91
C LEU A 206 1.48 -6.85 -13.16
N TYR A 207 1.99 -6.21 -12.10
CA TYR A 207 2.86 -5.04 -12.24
C TYR A 207 4.03 -5.01 -11.26
N PHE A 208 3.77 -5.16 -9.95
CA PHE A 208 4.74 -4.73 -8.95
C PHE A 208 5.95 -5.68 -8.86
N ASP A 209 5.79 -6.98 -9.10
CA ASP A 209 6.90 -7.95 -9.02
C ASP A 209 8.00 -7.70 -10.06
N GLN A 210 7.69 -6.95 -11.12
CA GLN A 210 8.68 -6.51 -12.11
C GLN A 210 9.57 -5.37 -11.59
N VAL A 211 9.19 -4.76 -10.47
CA VAL A 211 9.85 -3.59 -9.87
C VAL A 211 10.37 -3.86 -8.47
N THR A 212 9.78 -4.82 -7.73
CA THR A 212 10.21 -5.16 -6.37
C THR A 212 11.70 -5.48 -6.22
N PRO A 213 12.42 -6.05 -7.22
CA PRO A 213 13.88 -6.21 -7.13
C PRO A 213 14.66 -4.90 -7.04
N PHE A 214 14.05 -3.77 -7.45
CA PHE A 214 14.64 -2.43 -7.40
C PHE A 214 14.20 -1.61 -6.19
N VAL A 215 13.50 -2.24 -5.23
CA VAL A 215 13.03 -1.57 -4.00
C VAL A 215 14.05 -1.76 -2.88
N ALA A 216 14.53 -0.64 -2.34
CA ALA A 216 15.29 -0.61 -1.09
C ALA A 216 14.32 -0.37 0.08
N TYR A 217 14.03 -1.44 0.82
CA TYR A 217 13.20 -1.40 2.02
C TYR A 217 13.94 -0.79 3.22
N ASN A 218 13.18 -0.38 4.24
CA ASN A 218 13.70 0.24 5.47
C ASN A 218 14.59 1.46 5.21
N SER A 219 14.27 2.21 4.15
CA SER A 219 15.02 3.37 3.66
C SER A 219 14.14 4.62 3.71
N PRO A 220 13.69 5.07 4.91
CA PRO A 220 12.85 6.26 5.02
C PRO A 220 13.62 7.49 4.56
N VAL A 221 13.17 8.13 3.48
CA VAL A 221 13.78 9.38 3.00
C VAL A 221 13.49 10.50 3.98
N THR A 222 14.51 11.26 4.34
CA THR A 222 14.43 12.40 5.27
C THR A 222 14.79 13.73 4.59
N VAL A 223 15.53 13.70 3.48
CA VAL A 223 15.87 14.89 2.69
C VAL A 223 15.71 14.59 1.20
N VAL A 224 15.16 15.55 0.45
CA VAL A 224 15.16 15.59 -1.02
C VAL A 224 15.81 16.91 -1.44
N ASP A 225 17.04 16.83 -1.95
CA ASP A 225 17.80 17.99 -2.43
C ASP A 225 17.87 17.98 -3.96
N THR A 226 17.31 19.03 -4.56
CA THR A 226 17.34 19.34 -5.99
C THR A 226 17.99 20.69 -6.30
N GLY A 227 18.57 21.37 -5.30
CA GLY A 227 19.30 22.63 -5.48
C GLY A 227 20.73 22.43 -6.03
N GLY A 228 21.28 21.23 -5.90
CA GLY A 228 22.58 20.85 -6.43
C GLY A 228 22.60 20.55 -7.94
N ILE A 229 23.78 20.15 -8.44
CA ILE A 229 23.99 19.76 -9.86
C ILE A 229 23.19 18.52 -10.24
N LYS A 230 22.97 17.61 -9.28
CA LYS A 230 22.25 16.36 -9.48
C LYS A 230 21.30 16.12 -8.31
N PRO A 231 20.01 15.83 -8.56
CA PRO A 231 19.05 15.50 -7.50
C PRO A 231 19.50 14.33 -6.63
N VAL A 232 19.27 14.44 -5.33
CA VAL A 232 19.59 13.40 -4.35
C VAL A 232 18.49 13.26 -3.30
N ALA A 233 18.12 12.01 -3.00
CA ALA A 233 17.34 11.67 -1.81
C ALA A 233 18.28 11.10 -0.74
N ILE A 234 18.16 11.56 0.50
CA ILE A 234 18.97 11.09 1.63
C ILE A 234 18.04 10.34 2.59
N ASP A 235 18.37 9.07 2.86
CA ASP A 235 17.59 8.25 3.80
C ASP A 235 17.98 8.48 5.27
N GLY A 236 17.16 7.97 6.19
CA GLY A 236 17.36 8.11 7.63
C GLY A 236 18.63 7.43 8.17
N ASN A 237 19.32 6.62 7.35
CA ASN A 237 20.63 6.06 7.68
C ASN A 237 21.79 6.95 7.16
N GLY A 238 21.47 8.06 6.50
CA GLY A 238 22.44 8.98 5.91
C GLY A 238 23.00 8.52 4.57
N VAL A 239 22.34 7.57 3.88
CA VAL A 239 22.76 7.13 2.54
C VAL A 239 22.21 8.07 1.47
N TYR A 240 23.06 8.42 0.51
CA TYR A 240 22.75 9.37 -0.57
C TYR A 240 22.39 8.62 -1.84
N HIS A 241 21.18 8.85 -2.35
CA HIS A 241 20.62 8.18 -3.52
C HIS A 241 20.43 9.19 -4.66
N TYR A 242 21.37 9.19 -5.60
CA TYR A 242 21.38 10.17 -6.70
C TYR A 242 20.57 9.72 -7.92
N GLY A 243 19.72 10.61 -8.44
CA GLY A 243 18.90 10.39 -9.64
C GLY A 243 19.14 11.44 -10.72
N ALA A 244 18.68 11.18 -11.95
CA ALA A 244 18.52 12.25 -12.94
C ALA A 244 17.36 13.18 -12.54
N ALA A 245 16.31 12.58 -11.96
CA ALA A 245 15.21 13.23 -11.27
C ALA A 245 14.68 12.31 -10.16
N ILE A 246 13.84 12.89 -9.30
CA ILE A 246 13.19 12.23 -8.16
C ILE A 246 11.66 12.30 -8.34
N ILE A 247 10.97 11.17 -8.17
CA ILE A 247 9.50 11.14 -8.09
C ILE A 247 9.10 10.88 -6.64
N VAL A 248 8.40 11.83 -6.01
CA VAL A 248 7.88 11.68 -4.65
C VAL A 248 6.44 11.16 -4.70
N THR A 249 6.20 10.02 -4.05
CA THR A 249 4.89 9.33 -4.06
C THR A 249 4.31 9.08 -2.67
N VAL A 250 4.92 9.68 -1.65
CA VAL A 250 4.45 9.61 -0.26
C VAL A 250 3.05 10.22 -0.12
N SER A 251 2.31 9.81 0.90
CA SER A 251 0.97 10.35 1.12
C SER A 251 1.01 11.86 1.41
N VAL A 252 -0.10 12.55 1.13
CA VAL A 252 -0.22 13.97 1.54
C VAL A 252 -0.17 14.12 3.08
N GLY A 253 -0.54 13.08 3.84
CA GLY A 253 -0.36 13.04 5.30
C GLY A 253 1.12 13.08 5.73
N VAL A 254 2.01 12.43 4.98
CA VAL A 254 3.47 12.52 5.16
C VAL A 254 3.99 13.90 4.77
N LEU A 255 3.53 14.47 3.65
CA LEU A 255 3.92 15.82 3.24
C LEU A 255 3.51 16.88 4.27
N LYS A 256 2.29 16.79 4.81
CA LYS A 256 1.79 17.68 5.88
C LYS A 256 2.55 17.55 7.20
N ALA A 257 3.18 16.40 7.44
CA ALA A 257 3.95 16.16 8.65
C ALA A 257 5.38 16.69 8.56
N GLU A 258 5.80 17.19 7.39
CA GLU A 258 7.11 17.79 7.16
C GLU A 258 8.29 16.89 7.60
N ILE A 259 8.12 15.57 7.49
CA ILE A 259 9.17 14.59 7.86
C ILE A 259 10.22 14.40 6.77
N ILE A 260 10.01 15.02 5.59
CA ILE A 260 10.98 15.10 4.49
C ILE A 260 11.31 16.57 4.29
N ASP A 261 12.58 16.91 4.46
CA ASP A 261 13.11 18.24 4.17
C ASP A 261 13.35 18.38 2.67
N PHE A 262 12.82 19.45 2.05
CA PHE A 262 12.99 19.72 0.63
C PHE A 262 13.95 20.88 0.44
N ILE A 263 15.01 20.68 -0.35
CA ILE A 263 16.04 21.68 -0.61
C ILE A 263 16.11 21.93 -2.12
N PRO A 264 15.84 23.15 -2.62
CA PRO A 264 15.20 24.26 -1.92
C PRO A 264 13.77 23.92 -1.47
N ASP A 265 13.23 24.74 -0.56
CA ASP A 265 11.84 24.65 -0.13
C ASP A 265 10.87 24.56 -1.31
N LEU A 266 9.78 23.80 -1.12
CA LEU A 266 8.75 23.68 -2.13
C LEU A 266 8.10 25.06 -2.43
N PRO A 267 7.70 25.32 -3.69
CA PRO A 267 7.00 26.55 -4.04
C PRO A 267 5.76 26.81 -3.18
N ALA A 268 5.50 28.08 -2.86
CA ALA A 268 4.42 28.47 -1.94
C ALA A 268 3.02 27.96 -2.35
N ASN A 269 2.72 27.92 -3.65
CA ASN A 269 1.46 27.35 -4.15
C ASN A 269 1.36 25.83 -3.91
N LYS A 270 2.48 25.12 -3.89
CA LYS A 270 2.55 23.69 -3.60
C LYS A 270 2.37 23.42 -2.11
N LEU A 271 2.98 24.24 -1.25
CA LEU A 271 2.75 24.20 0.20
C LEU A 271 1.27 24.48 0.53
N ASP A 272 0.68 25.48 -0.12
CA ASP A 272 -0.76 25.79 -0.02
C ASP A 272 -1.65 24.61 -0.48
N ALA A 273 -1.28 23.95 -1.58
CA ALA A 273 -1.98 22.73 -2.02
C ALA A 273 -1.86 21.58 -1.01
N ILE A 274 -0.66 21.33 -0.46
CA ILE A 274 -0.43 20.33 0.59
C ILE A 274 -1.26 20.66 1.83
N ALA A 275 -1.33 21.92 2.23
CA ALA A 275 -2.11 22.36 3.38
C ALA A 275 -3.62 22.20 3.15
N THR A 276 -4.10 22.52 1.95
CA THR A 276 -5.53 22.53 1.62
C THR A 276 -6.11 21.12 1.42
N ILE A 277 -5.44 20.24 0.67
CA ILE A 277 -5.96 18.89 0.41
C ILE A 277 -6.14 18.16 1.75
N GLY A 278 -7.33 17.62 2.00
CA GLY A 278 -7.64 16.94 3.25
C GLY A 278 -6.91 15.60 3.39
N MET A 279 -6.58 15.23 4.62
CA MET A 279 -6.24 13.85 5.02
C MET A 279 -6.79 13.63 6.42
N GLY A 280 -7.68 12.64 6.55
CA GLY A 280 -8.35 12.31 7.80
C GLY A 280 -7.65 11.17 8.53
N LYS A 281 -8.03 11.00 9.81
CA LYS A 281 -7.75 9.74 10.47
C LYS A 281 -8.65 8.66 9.89
N GLY A 282 -8.11 7.47 9.76
CA GLY A 282 -8.85 6.30 9.36
C GLY A 282 -8.24 5.00 9.84
N MET A 283 -9.10 4.00 10.03
CA MET A 283 -8.73 2.63 10.38
C MET A 283 -9.78 1.63 9.91
N LYS A 284 -9.37 0.36 9.80
CA LYS A 284 -10.28 -0.78 9.68
C LYS A 284 -10.17 -1.68 10.90
N ILE A 285 -11.29 -2.26 11.32
CA ILE A 285 -11.34 -3.31 12.34
C ILE A 285 -12.08 -4.50 11.75
N SER A 286 -11.39 -5.62 11.57
CA SER A 286 -11.99 -6.87 11.10
C SER A 286 -12.14 -7.85 12.26
N LEU A 287 -13.32 -8.43 12.41
CA LEU A 287 -13.73 -9.26 13.54
C LEU A 287 -14.28 -10.58 13.02
N ARG A 288 -13.79 -11.71 13.56
CA ARG A 288 -14.24 -13.06 13.22
C ARG A 288 -15.13 -13.63 14.31
N PHE A 289 -16.20 -14.30 13.89
CA PHE A 289 -17.23 -14.85 14.75
C PHE A 289 -17.43 -16.35 14.50
N SER A 290 -17.85 -17.07 15.53
CA SER A 290 -18.19 -18.50 15.50
C SER A 290 -19.50 -18.83 14.79
N SER A 291 -20.34 -17.82 14.58
CA SER A 291 -21.61 -17.92 13.86
C SER A 291 -21.93 -16.58 13.19
N GLN A 292 -22.67 -16.60 12.09
CA GLN A 292 -23.20 -15.38 11.48
C GLN A 292 -24.19 -14.71 12.45
N ILE A 293 -23.85 -13.51 12.93
CA ILE A 293 -24.70 -12.73 13.86
C ILE A 293 -25.62 -11.72 13.14
N TRP A 294 -25.35 -11.44 11.87
CA TRP A 294 -26.11 -10.53 11.02
C TRP A 294 -27.10 -11.27 10.11
N GLN A 295 -28.04 -10.54 9.52
CA GLN A 295 -28.97 -11.08 8.53
C GLN A 295 -28.28 -11.37 7.20
N SER A 296 -28.70 -12.42 6.49
CA SER A 296 -28.08 -12.85 5.23
C SER A 296 -28.12 -11.81 4.10
N LYS A 297 -29.04 -10.84 4.16
CA LYS A 297 -29.23 -9.78 3.15
C LYS A 297 -28.63 -8.41 3.54
N MET A 298 -27.94 -8.32 4.70
CA MET A 298 -27.34 -7.06 5.14
C MET A 298 -26.34 -6.55 4.11
N MET A 299 -26.47 -5.31 3.60
CA MET A 299 -25.40 -4.67 2.83
C MET A 299 -24.25 -4.25 3.73
N ASN A 300 -24.58 -3.42 4.70
CA ASN A 300 -23.70 -2.83 5.69
C ASN A 300 -24.54 -2.45 6.91
N VAL A 301 -23.85 -2.15 8.01
CA VAL A 301 -24.39 -1.71 9.30
C VAL A 301 -23.67 -0.42 9.67
N LEU A 302 -24.40 0.68 9.87
CA LEU A 302 -23.84 1.88 10.48
C LEU A 302 -24.20 1.91 11.96
N THR A 303 -23.26 1.63 12.85
CA THR A 303 -23.46 1.73 14.31
C THR A 303 -23.51 3.19 14.77
N ASP A 304 -24.31 3.49 15.81
CA ASP A 304 -24.30 4.81 16.48
C ASP A 304 -22.97 5.14 17.16
N GLY A 305 -22.28 4.10 17.63
CA GLY A 305 -20.99 4.26 18.27
C GLY A 305 -19.87 4.56 17.28
N PRO A 306 -18.65 4.79 17.79
CA PRO A 306 -17.50 5.14 16.97
C PRO A 306 -17.04 4.01 16.03
N THR A 307 -17.60 2.80 16.12
CA THR A 307 -17.32 1.70 15.18
C THR A 307 -17.78 2.00 13.76
N GLY A 308 -18.76 2.89 13.59
CA GLY A 308 -19.17 3.41 12.29
C GLY A 308 -19.73 2.33 11.37
N ASN A 309 -19.31 2.35 10.10
CA ASN A 309 -19.88 1.54 9.03
C ASN A 309 -19.16 0.19 8.91
N CYS A 310 -19.86 -0.93 9.01
CA CYS A 310 -19.31 -2.27 8.80
C CYS A 310 -20.02 -3.06 7.70
N TRP A 311 -19.29 -3.91 7.00
CA TRP A 311 -19.82 -4.87 6.03
C TRP A 311 -19.18 -6.24 6.23
N THR A 312 -19.60 -7.21 5.45
CA THR A 312 -19.03 -8.57 5.48
C THR A 312 -18.30 -8.90 4.18
N PRO A 313 -16.98 -9.14 4.24
CA PRO A 313 -16.19 -9.65 3.11
C PRO A 313 -16.70 -10.98 2.54
N ASN A 314 -17.44 -11.77 3.35
CA ASN A 314 -18.04 -13.03 2.93
C ASN A 314 -18.96 -12.89 1.71
N LYS A 315 -19.53 -11.70 1.45
CA LYS A 315 -20.38 -11.45 0.28
C LYS A 315 -19.72 -11.77 -1.05
N TYR A 316 -18.43 -11.42 -1.17
CA TYR A 316 -17.64 -11.69 -2.36
C TYR A 316 -16.71 -12.90 -2.19
N GLN A 317 -16.87 -13.66 -1.11
CA GLN A 317 -16.12 -14.88 -0.82
C GLN A 317 -17.07 -16.02 -0.38
N PRO A 318 -17.97 -16.46 -1.27
CA PRO A 318 -19.04 -17.40 -0.91
C PRO A 318 -18.57 -18.81 -0.55
N SER A 319 -17.30 -19.14 -0.79
CA SER A 319 -16.68 -20.41 -0.38
C SER A 319 -16.16 -20.41 1.05
N ALA A 320 -16.02 -19.23 1.68
CA ALA A 320 -15.53 -19.11 3.05
C ALA A 320 -16.59 -19.58 4.05
N THR A 321 -16.13 -20.20 5.13
CA THR A 321 -16.95 -20.78 6.19
C THR A 321 -16.87 -20.00 7.50
N ASP A 322 -15.79 -19.26 7.73
CA ASP A 322 -15.71 -18.30 8.84
C ASP A 322 -16.61 -17.09 8.59
N HIS A 323 -17.05 -16.44 9.67
CA HIS A 323 -17.93 -15.28 9.60
C HIS A 323 -17.17 -14.02 10.00
N VAL A 324 -16.95 -13.10 9.06
CA VAL A 324 -16.20 -11.86 9.30
C VAL A 324 -17.04 -10.62 9.05
N LEU A 325 -16.96 -9.66 9.98
CA LEU A 325 -17.33 -8.26 9.75
C LEU A 325 -16.07 -7.40 9.68
N THR A 326 -16.06 -6.45 8.76
CA THR A 326 -15.04 -5.40 8.67
C THR A 326 -15.72 -4.07 8.84
N CYS A 327 -15.30 -3.33 9.86
CA CYS A 327 -15.74 -1.99 10.17
C CYS A 327 -14.74 -0.97 9.67
N PHE A 328 -15.25 0.14 9.15
CA PHE A 328 -14.49 1.21 8.53
C PHE A 328 -14.77 2.52 9.25
N LEU A 329 -13.72 3.02 9.89
CA LEU A 329 -13.80 4.13 10.81
C LEU A 329 -13.02 5.29 10.22
N MET A 330 -13.70 6.40 9.98
CA MET A 330 -13.14 7.61 9.39
C MET A 330 -13.48 8.82 10.24
N GLY A 331 -12.79 9.94 10.01
CA GLY A 331 -13.13 11.21 10.65
C GLY A 331 -13.15 11.10 12.18
N ARG A 332 -14.24 11.60 12.80
CA ARG A 332 -14.41 11.65 14.25
C ARG A 332 -14.41 10.26 14.88
N ASN A 333 -15.02 9.28 14.24
CA ASN A 333 -15.04 7.89 14.69
C ASN A 333 -13.62 7.33 14.82
N ALA A 334 -12.79 7.55 13.80
CA ALA A 334 -11.38 7.17 13.84
C ALA A 334 -10.59 7.95 14.90
N GLU A 335 -10.92 9.23 15.16
CA GLU A 335 -10.29 10.03 16.21
C GLU A 335 -10.57 9.49 17.61
N VAL A 336 -11.83 9.15 17.89
CA VAL A 336 -12.26 8.53 19.15
C VAL A 336 -11.54 7.20 19.35
N MET A 337 -11.56 6.33 18.34
CA MET A 337 -10.95 5.00 18.44
C MET A 337 -9.43 5.07 18.48
N ALA A 338 -8.80 6.05 17.82
CA ALA A 338 -7.36 6.26 17.91
C ALA A 338 -6.91 6.73 19.31
N ALA A 339 -7.78 7.36 20.10
CA ALA A 339 -7.48 7.80 21.46
C ALA A 339 -7.51 6.66 22.49
N LEU A 340 -8.08 5.50 22.14
CA LEU A 340 -8.05 4.30 22.99
C LEU A 340 -6.63 3.76 23.15
N ALA A 341 -6.38 3.07 24.27
CA ALA A 341 -5.04 2.71 24.70
C ALA A 341 -4.31 1.78 23.71
N ASP A 342 -5.01 0.76 23.22
CA ASP A 342 -4.47 -0.29 22.37
C ASP A 342 -5.57 -0.93 21.50
N ASP A 343 -5.20 -1.92 20.70
CA ASP A 343 -6.12 -2.58 19.79
C ASP A 343 -7.13 -3.48 20.51
N THR A 344 -6.82 -3.97 21.71
CA THR A 344 -7.79 -4.67 22.55
C THR A 344 -8.92 -3.74 22.95
N ALA A 345 -8.61 -2.53 23.44
CA ALA A 345 -9.62 -1.54 23.78
C ALA A 345 -10.48 -1.13 22.57
N ARG A 346 -9.90 -1.07 21.36
CA ARG A 346 -10.63 -0.79 20.11
C ARG A 346 -11.56 -1.93 19.73
N ILE A 347 -11.10 -3.17 19.85
CA ILE A 347 -11.93 -4.35 19.59
C ILE A 347 -13.06 -4.43 20.61
N ASP A 348 -12.78 -4.20 21.89
CA ASP A 348 -13.80 -4.20 22.95
C ASP A 348 -14.89 -3.13 22.69
N GLN A 349 -14.49 -1.91 22.31
CA GLN A 349 -15.44 -0.87 21.92
C GLN A 349 -16.25 -1.26 20.68
N ALA A 350 -15.62 -1.91 19.69
CA ALA A 350 -16.34 -2.40 18.52
C ALA A 350 -17.37 -3.49 18.86
N LEU A 351 -17.04 -4.39 19.79
CA LEU A 351 -17.98 -5.39 20.27
C LEU A 351 -19.15 -4.77 21.05
N ILE A 352 -18.92 -3.70 21.82
CA ILE A 352 -19.99 -2.95 22.51
C ILE A 352 -20.99 -2.38 21.49
N ASP A 353 -20.50 -1.68 20.47
CA ASP A 353 -21.35 -1.06 19.44
C ASP A 353 -22.10 -2.13 18.64
N LEU A 354 -21.43 -3.23 18.29
CA LEU A 354 -22.04 -4.35 17.57
C LEU A 354 -23.02 -5.16 18.44
N ASP A 355 -22.81 -5.25 19.75
CA ASP A 355 -23.79 -5.86 20.66
C ASP A 355 -25.05 -5.01 20.77
N ALA A 356 -24.92 -3.69 20.77
CA ALA A 356 -26.08 -2.80 20.71
C ALA A 356 -26.86 -2.99 19.40
N ALA A 357 -26.14 -3.14 18.28
CA ALA A 357 -26.72 -3.42 16.96
C ALA A 357 -27.34 -4.82 16.83
N PHE A 358 -26.74 -5.85 17.43
CA PHE A 358 -27.09 -7.26 17.21
C PHE A 358 -27.59 -7.98 18.48
N GLY A 359 -28.12 -7.22 19.44
CA GLY A 359 -28.80 -7.74 20.64
C GLY A 359 -27.90 -8.60 21.54
N GLY A 360 -26.62 -8.23 21.67
CA GLY A 360 -25.64 -8.94 22.51
C GLY A 360 -24.98 -10.17 21.86
N SER A 361 -25.26 -10.43 20.58
CA SER A 361 -24.73 -11.61 19.89
C SER A 361 -23.25 -11.48 19.51
N ALA A 362 -22.73 -10.25 19.35
CA ALA A 362 -21.39 -10.01 18.84
C ALA A 362 -20.32 -10.49 19.83
N SER A 363 -20.37 -10.05 21.08
CA SER A 363 -19.39 -10.47 22.11
C SER A 363 -19.47 -11.97 22.41
N THR A 364 -20.66 -12.56 22.38
CA THR A 364 -20.83 -14.01 22.65
C THR A 364 -20.29 -14.90 21.54
N SER A 365 -20.30 -14.43 20.29
CA SER A 365 -19.82 -15.20 19.13
C SER A 365 -18.39 -14.83 18.72
N PHE A 366 -17.79 -13.77 19.26
CA PHE A 366 -16.46 -13.28 18.89
C PHE A 366 -15.35 -14.33 19.11
N ILE A 367 -14.42 -14.43 18.16
CA ILE A 367 -13.25 -15.31 18.22
C ILE A 367 -11.95 -14.50 18.28
N GLU A 368 -11.74 -13.65 17.28
CA GLU A 368 -10.52 -12.83 17.15
C GLU A 368 -10.77 -11.61 16.27
N GLY A 369 -9.90 -10.62 16.36
CA GLY A 369 -10.00 -9.41 15.56
C GLY A 369 -8.63 -8.80 15.25
N VAL A 370 -8.59 -8.01 14.18
CA VAL A 370 -7.40 -7.30 13.72
C VAL A 370 -7.76 -5.84 13.47
N VAL A 371 -6.91 -4.94 13.95
CA VAL A 371 -7.03 -3.49 13.76
C VAL A 371 -5.92 -3.03 12.82
N GLN A 372 -6.27 -2.30 11.76
CA GLN A 372 -5.31 -1.56 10.95
C GLN A 372 -5.55 -0.06 11.13
N ASN A 373 -4.71 0.59 11.93
CA ASN A 373 -4.78 2.03 12.19
C ASN A 373 -3.83 2.80 11.27
N TRP A 374 -4.29 3.12 10.06
CA TRP A 374 -3.53 3.89 9.07
C TRP A 374 -3.08 5.28 9.55
N SER A 375 -3.76 5.83 10.56
CA SER A 375 -3.41 7.13 11.15
C SER A 375 -2.15 7.06 12.02
N ALA A 376 -1.88 5.90 12.63
CA ALA A 376 -0.72 5.68 13.48
C ALA A 376 0.53 5.26 12.69
N GLU A 377 0.36 4.84 11.43
CA GLU A 377 1.46 4.45 10.55
C GLU A 377 2.36 5.66 10.23
N PRO A 378 3.63 5.68 10.68
CA PRO A 378 4.46 6.90 10.67
C PRO A 378 4.80 7.41 9.27
N TYR A 379 4.80 6.53 8.28
CA TYR A 379 5.11 6.82 6.87
C TYR A 379 3.86 6.77 5.96
N ILE A 380 2.66 6.75 6.54
CA ILE A 380 1.39 6.79 5.80
C ILE A 380 0.47 7.90 6.33
N ARG A 381 0.25 7.99 7.65
CA ARG A 381 -0.43 9.10 8.32
C ARG A 381 -1.84 9.42 7.78
N GLY A 382 -2.67 8.39 7.63
CA GLY A 382 -4.07 8.50 7.21
C GLY A 382 -4.48 7.51 6.13
N SER A 383 -5.77 7.43 5.85
CA SER A 383 -6.31 6.46 4.87
C SER A 383 -6.27 7.01 3.44
N TYR A 384 -7.00 8.07 3.13
CA TYR A 384 -6.97 8.69 1.80
C TYR A 384 -7.36 10.17 1.87
N SER A 385 -7.01 10.90 0.82
CA SER A 385 -7.22 12.33 0.78
C SER A 385 -8.69 12.71 0.53
N PHE A 386 -9.08 13.94 0.85
CA PHE A 386 -10.46 14.39 0.67
C PHE A 386 -10.54 15.86 0.21
N PRO A 387 -11.65 16.26 -0.44
CA PRO A 387 -11.86 17.63 -0.90
C PRO A 387 -12.31 18.54 0.26
N ALA A 388 -11.33 19.08 1.00
CA ALA A 388 -11.58 20.15 1.95
C ALA A 388 -11.99 21.45 1.23
N PRO A 389 -12.56 22.46 1.92
CA PRO A 389 -12.82 23.77 1.33
C PRO A 389 -11.64 24.30 0.52
N GLU A 390 -11.92 24.79 -0.68
CA GLU A 390 -10.97 25.31 -1.66
C GLU A 390 -10.00 24.28 -2.28
N THR A 391 -10.22 22.97 -2.07
CA THR A 391 -9.49 21.93 -2.83
C THR A 391 -9.80 22.00 -4.31
N ARG A 392 -11.06 22.31 -4.68
CA ARG A 392 -11.50 22.67 -6.03
C ARG A 392 -12.00 24.13 -6.01
N PRO A 393 -11.11 25.11 -6.17
CA PRO A 393 -11.49 26.52 -6.14
C PRO A 393 -12.40 26.83 -7.32
N LEU A 394 -13.23 27.88 -7.20
CA LEU A 394 -14.16 28.28 -8.26
C LEU A 394 -13.46 28.53 -9.60
N VAL A 395 -12.27 29.16 -9.55
CA VAL A 395 -11.43 29.52 -10.70
C VAL A 395 -9.99 29.05 -10.46
N GLY A 396 -9.35 28.57 -11.52
CA GLY A 396 -7.96 28.11 -11.50
C GLY A 396 -7.85 26.59 -11.39
N LEU A 397 -6.61 26.13 -11.24
CA LEU A 397 -6.31 24.70 -11.05
C LEU A 397 -6.81 24.23 -9.68
N SER A 398 -7.22 22.96 -9.60
CA SER A 398 -7.42 22.31 -8.31
C SER A 398 -6.11 22.22 -7.53
N LYS A 399 -6.21 22.08 -6.22
CA LYS A 399 -5.04 21.83 -5.38
C LYS A 399 -4.36 20.50 -5.73
N ARG A 400 -5.14 19.50 -6.21
CA ARG A 400 -4.60 18.21 -6.69
C ARG A 400 -3.75 18.39 -7.94
N GLU A 401 -4.21 19.23 -8.88
CA GLU A 401 -3.47 19.59 -10.10
C GLU A 401 -2.21 20.40 -9.77
N VAL A 402 -2.31 21.36 -8.86
CA VAL A 402 -1.14 22.13 -8.37
C VAL A 402 -0.12 21.19 -7.70
N LEU A 403 -0.58 20.24 -6.89
CA LEU A 403 0.29 19.25 -6.25
C LEU A 403 0.93 18.30 -7.28
N ALA A 404 0.24 17.98 -8.37
CA ALA A 404 0.77 17.13 -9.43
C ALA A 404 1.91 17.77 -10.22
N GLN A 405 1.95 19.10 -10.32
CA GLN A 405 2.96 19.79 -11.13
C GLN A 405 4.39 19.48 -10.65
N PRO A 406 5.33 19.25 -11.59
CA PRO A 406 6.74 19.11 -11.26
C PRO A 406 7.35 20.43 -10.78
N VAL A 407 8.45 20.34 -10.06
CA VAL A 407 9.31 21.47 -9.69
C VAL A 407 10.56 21.39 -10.54
N GLY A 408 10.62 22.21 -11.59
CA GLY A 408 11.65 22.11 -12.62
C GLY A 408 11.57 20.78 -13.37
N THR A 409 12.72 20.27 -13.80
CA THR A 409 12.85 18.96 -14.50
C THR A 409 13.47 17.89 -13.59
N THR A 410 13.48 18.13 -12.28
CA THR A 410 14.25 17.35 -11.30
C THR A 410 13.40 16.72 -10.20
N LEU A 411 12.21 17.26 -9.95
CA LEU A 411 11.32 16.78 -8.88
C LEU A 411 9.88 16.68 -9.39
N TYR A 412 9.31 15.48 -9.30
CA TYR A 412 7.97 15.13 -9.76
C TYR A 412 7.14 14.57 -8.60
N PHE A 413 5.82 14.62 -8.74
CA PHE A 413 4.91 14.17 -7.70
C PHE A 413 3.83 13.25 -8.27
N ALA A 414 3.62 12.15 -7.57
CA ALA A 414 2.54 11.21 -7.84
C ALA A 414 1.90 10.75 -6.51
N GLY A 415 0.88 9.92 -6.61
CA GLY A 415 0.03 9.51 -5.50
C GLY A 415 -1.42 9.94 -5.72
N GLU A 416 -2.36 9.25 -5.08
CA GLU A 416 -3.80 9.50 -5.24
C GLU A 416 -4.21 10.96 -5.01
N ALA A 417 -3.51 11.67 -4.10
CA ALA A 417 -3.77 13.07 -3.81
C ALA A 417 -3.45 14.03 -4.99
N THR A 418 -2.73 13.53 -6.01
CA THR A 418 -2.34 14.25 -7.23
C THR A 418 -3.22 13.89 -8.44
N HIS A 419 -4.24 13.03 -8.26
CA HIS A 419 -5.13 12.63 -9.35
C HIS A 419 -6.44 13.41 -9.30
N ASN A 420 -6.83 14.06 -10.39
CA ASN A 420 -7.94 15.03 -10.38
C ASN A 420 -9.33 14.40 -10.60
N THR A 421 -9.43 13.18 -11.13
CA THR A 421 -10.73 12.55 -11.45
C THR A 421 -10.90 11.18 -10.81
N ALA A 422 -9.89 10.69 -10.10
CA ALA A 422 -9.90 9.37 -9.48
C ALA A 422 -9.09 9.41 -8.17
N ALA A 423 -9.15 10.56 -7.49
CA ALA A 423 -8.52 10.75 -6.19
C ALA A 423 -8.95 9.66 -5.21
N SER A 424 -8.13 9.42 -4.18
CA SER A 424 -8.41 8.45 -3.11
C SER A 424 -8.42 6.97 -3.52
N THR A 425 -8.29 6.67 -4.82
CA THR A 425 -8.33 5.30 -5.35
C THR A 425 -6.95 4.75 -5.72
N VAL A 426 -6.84 3.42 -5.74
CA VAL A 426 -5.63 2.72 -6.23
C VAL A 426 -5.38 2.99 -7.72
N PRO A 427 -6.38 2.90 -8.64
CA PRO A 427 -6.15 3.24 -10.04
C PRO A 427 -5.69 4.68 -10.24
N GLY A 428 -6.26 5.66 -9.51
CA GLY A 428 -5.80 7.05 -9.58
C GLY A 428 -4.37 7.23 -9.07
N ALA A 429 -3.97 6.50 -8.03
CA ALA A 429 -2.58 6.47 -7.60
C ALA A 429 -1.66 5.93 -8.70
N MET A 430 -2.00 4.79 -9.32
CA MET A 430 -1.18 4.20 -10.38
C MET A 430 -1.11 5.11 -11.62
N GLN A 431 -2.24 5.64 -12.09
CA GLN A 431 -2.29 6.61 -13.21
C GLN A 431 -1.46 7.86 -12.94
N SER A 432 -1.43 8.35 -11.69
CA SER A 432 -0.55 9.47 -11.34
C SER A 432 0.94 9.11 -11.39
N GLY A 433 1.29 7.85 -11.08
CA GLY A 433 2.65 7.32 -11.21
C GLY A 433 3.08 7.21 -12.68
N GLU A 434 2.19 6.69 -13.53
CA GLU A 434 2.39 6.66 -14.98
C GLU A 434 2.56 8.07 -15.57
N ARG A 435 1.71 9.02 -15.15
CA ARG A 435 1.81 10.43 -15.55
C ARG A 435 3.19 11.00 -15.21
N ALA A 436 3.62 10.88 -13.95
CA ALA A 436 4.92 11.41 -13.51
C ALA A 436 6.10 10.74 -14.25
N ALA A 437 6.02 9.44 -14.54
CA ALA A 437 6.99 8.75 -15.38
C ALA A 437 7.03 9.29 -16.82
N GLY A 438 5.86 9.60 -17.39
CA GLY A 438 5.74 10.22 -18.72
C GLY A 438 6.28 11.65 -18.77
N GLU A 439 6.05 12.44 -17.73
CA GLU A 439 6.63 13.78 -17.57
C GLU A 439 8.17 13.70 -17.52
N VAL A 440 8.73 12.81 -16.70
CA VAL A 440 10.18 12.52 -16.67
C VAL A 440 10.71 12.14 -18.05
N ASN A 441 10.04 11.22 -18.75
CA ASN A 441 10.47 10.78 -20.07
C ASN A 441 10.48 11.93 -21.09
N THR A 442 9.47 12.81 -21.03
CA THR A 442 9.35 13.98 -21.90
C THR A 442 10.46 14.99 -21.60
N ASP A 443 10.66 15.35 -20.34
CA ASP A 443 11.61 16.38 -19.93
C ASP A 443 13.07 15.95 -20.13
N LEU A 444 13.37 14.66 -19.95
CA LEU A 444 14.72 14.11 -20.16
C LEU A 444 14.99 13.66 -21.61
N GLY A 445 13.96 13.65 -22.47
CA GLY A 445 14.09 13.20 -23.86
C GLY A 445 14.34 11.69 -24.01
N GLY A 446 13.79 10.88 -23.10
CA GLY A 446 14.01 9.44 -23.03
C GLY A 446 15.02 9.00 -21.96
N PRO A 447 15.25 7.69 -21.82
CA PRO A 447 16.33 7.19 -20.96
C PRO A 447 17.67 7.73 -21.47
N PRO A 448 18.63 8.05 -20.58
CA PRO A 448 19.97 8.41 -21.00
C PRO A 448 20.52 7.30 -21.91
N ALA A 449 21.09 7.67 -23.06
CA ALA A 449 21.77 6.70 -23.91
C ALA A 449 22.84 5.99 -23.07
N PRO A 450 22.89 4.64 -23.06
CA PRO A 450 23.83 3.94 -22.20
C PRO A 450 25.25 4.37 -22.52
N GLY A 451 26.01 4.78 -21.51
CA GLY A 451 27.45 4.99 -21.62
C GLY A 451 28.20 3.68 -21.78
N THR A 452 29.53 3.73 -21.76
CA THR A 452 30.34 2.52 -21.60
C THR A 452 29.99 1.83 -20.27
N PRO A 453 29.80 0.50 -20.21
CA PRO A 453 29.51 -0.22 -18.98
C PRO A 453 30.53 0.07 -17.90
N THR A 454 30.11 0.07 -16.63
CA THR A 454 31.04 -0.10 -15.50
C THR A 454 30.75 -1.45 -14.87
N ALA A 455 31.62 -2.43 -15.14
CA ALA A 455 31.52 -3.75 -14.53
C ALA A 455 31.67 -3.71 -13.00
N ASP A 456 30.82 -4.46 -12.30
CA ASP A 456 30.96 -4.78 -10.87
C ASP A 456 30.26 -6.12 -10.56
N PHE A 457 30.61 -6.77 -9.45
CA PHE A 457 30.01 -8.06 -9.08
C PHE A 457 30.22 -8.44 -7.60
N SER A 458 29.44 -9.43 -7.15
CA SER A 458 29.59 -10.10 -5.85
C SER A 458 29.62 -11.63 -5.98
N ALA A 459 30.11 -12.31 -4.93
CA ALA A 459 30.14 -13.78 -4.81
C ALA A 459 29.35 -14.23 -3.56
N SER A 460 28.63 -15.35 -3.65
CA SER A 460 27.81 -15.88 -2.54
C SER A 460 28.64 -16.34 -1.33
N VAL A 461 29.83 -16.88 -1.58
CA VAL A 461 30.83 -17.28 -0.57
C VAL A 461 32.23 -16.98 -1.10
N THR A 462 33.15 -16.61 -0.20
CA THR A 462 34.55 -16.29 -0.56
C THR A 462 35.56 -17.29 0.01
N ILE A 463 35.13 -18.22 0.87
CA ILE A 463 35.98 -19.27 1.43
C ILE A 463 35.21 -20.57 1.68
N GLY A 464 35.81 -21.71 1.37
CA GLY A 464 35.22 -23.03 1.62
C GLY A 464 36.08 -24.20 1.16
N ALA A 465 35.71 -25.42 1.54
CA ALA A 465 36.46 -26.63 1.17
C ALA A 465 36.12 -27.10 -0.26
N VAL A 466 37.00 -27.89 -0.88
CA VAL A 466 36.74 -28.53 -2.18
C VAL A 466 35.63 -29.59 -2.05
N PRO A 467 34.68 -29.67 -3.00
CA PRO A 467 34.39 -28.67 -4.03
C PRO A 467 33.65 -27.46 -3.43
N LEU A 468 34.02 -26.25 -3.86
CA LEU A 468 33.35 -25.02 -3.45
C LEU A 468 32.50 -24.48 -4.59
N ASP A 469 31.18 -24.60 -4.45
CA ASP A 469 30.21 -23.98 -5.37
C ASP A 469 30.02 -22.50 -5.00
N VAL A 470 30.25 -21.62 -5.97
CA VAL A 470 30.11 -20.17 -5.82
C VAL A 470 29.12 -19.66 -6.87
N SER A 471 28.12 -18.92 -6.42
CA SER A 471 27.21 -18.18 -7.30
C SER A 471 27.71 -16.74 -7.40
N PHE A 472 27.89 -16.25 -8.62
CA PHE A 472 28.28 -14.87 -8.89
C PHE A 472 27.08 -14.04 -9.35
N THR A 473 27.02 -12.80 -8.88
CA THR A 473 25.98 -11.84 -9.25
C THR A 473 26.61 -10.63 -9.92
N ASP A 474 26.36 -10.45 -11.22
CA ASP A 474 26.61 -9.19 -11.92
C ASP A 474 25.90 -7.99 -11.25
N LEU A 475 26.65 -6.91 -11.06
CA LEU A 475 26.20 -5.61 -10.56
C LEU A 475 26.57 -4.48 -11.53
N SER A 476 26.90 -4.82 -12.78
CA SER A 476 27.34 -3.88 -13.81
C SER A 476 26.24 -2.88 -14.21
N ASN A 477 26.63 -1.66 -14.59
CA ASN A 477 25.72 -0.59 -14.99
C ASN A 477 25.84 -0.21 -16.48
N GLN A 478 25.05 0.78 -16.91
CA GLN A 478 24.96 1.28 -18.30
C GLN A 478 24.53 0.22 -19.33
N LEU A 479 23.55 -0.63 -18.96
CA LEU A 479 22.91 -1.60 -19.85
C LEU A 479 23.93 -2.47 -20.63
N PRO A 480 24.73 -3.31 -19.95
CA PRO A 480 25.54 -4.32 -20.62
C PRO A 480 24.66 -5.23 -21.48
N THR A 481 25.13 -5.56 -22.68
CA THR A 481 24.53 -6.54 -23.58
C THR A 481 25.37 -7.81 -23.70
N GLY A 482 26.46 -7.92 -22.93
CA GLY A 482 27.33 -9.08 -22.89
C GLY A 482 28.22 -9.09 -21.66
N TRP A 483 28.52 -10.29 -21.17
CA TRP A 483 29.35 -10.56 -19.99
C TRP A 483 30.46 -11.53 -20.39
N SER A 484 31.62 -11.41 -19.74
CA SER A 484 32.69 -12.38 -19.88
C SER A 484 33.41 -12.50 -18.53
N TRP A 485 33.28 -13.66 -17.92
CA TRP A 485 33.83 -14.00 -16.62
C TRP A 485 35.13 -14.80 -16.78
N ASP A 486 36.10 -14.50 -15.93
CA ASP A 486 37.27 -15.35 -15.66
C ASP A 486 37.31 -15.62 -14.16
N PHE A 487 37.18 -16.89 -13.78
CA PHE A 487 37.13 -17.31 -12.37
C PHE A 487 38.50 -17.50 -11.73
N GLY A 488 39.60 -17.33 -12.48
CA GLY A 488 40.97 -17.43 -12.01
C GLY A 488 41.53 -18.85 -11.95
N ASP A 489 40.75 -19.85 -12.38
CA ASP A 489 41.09 -21.30 -12.37
C ASP A 489 40.93 -21.97 -13.75
N THR A 490 40.96 -21.17 -14.83
CA THR A 490 40.65 -21.52 -16.24
C THR A 490 39.16 -21.62 -16.58
N GLY A 491 38.26 -21.60 -15.59
CA GLY A 491 36.83 -21.49 -15.82
C GLY A 491 36.44 -20.10 -16.36
N THR A 492 35.49 -20.08 -17.30
CA THR A 492 34.91 -18.86 -17.88
C THR A 492 33.40 -19.01 -18.04
N SER A 493 32.68 -17.89 -18.17
CA SER A 493 31.26 -17.88 -18.51
C SER A 493 30.88 -16.58 -19.23
N ASP A 494 29.84 -16.64 -20.08
CA ASP A 494 29.20 -15.48 -20.69
C ASP A 494 27.81 -15.19 -20.09
N ASP A 495 27.39 -15.98 -19.09
CA ASP A 495 26.12 -15.76 -18.38
C ASP A 495 26.19 -14.49 -17.53
N GLN A 496 25.07 -13.77 -17.38
CA GLN A 496 25.01 -12.60 -16.50
C GLN A 496 25.26 -12.98 -15.02
N HIS A 497 24.69 -14.09 -14.54
CA HIS A 497 24.81 -14.55 -13.16
C HIS A 497 25.27 -16.03 -13.11
N PRO A 498 26.56 -16.32 -13.34
CA PRO A 498 27.02 -17.70 -13.46
C PRO A 498 27.18 -18.39 -12.08
N ASN A 499 27.09 -19.71 -12.09
CA ASN A 499 27.58 -20.57 -11.02
C ASN A 499 28.90 -21.21 -11.45
N HIS A 500 29.88 -21.25 -10.55
CA HIS A 500 31.18 -21.88 -10.80
C HIS A 500 31.61 -22.74 -9.62
N GLN A 501 32.25 -23.88 -9.91
CA GLN A 501 32.72 -24.83 -8.90
C GLN A 501 34.25 -24.88 -8.88
N TYR A 502 34.83 -24.46 -7.76
CA TYR A 502 36.27 -24.59 -7.52
C TYR A 502 36.60 -25.99 -6.96
N THR A 503 37.31 -26.79 -7.77
CA THR A 503 37.64 -28.18 -7.44
C THR A 503 39.08 -28.37 -6.96
N THR A 504 39.90 -27.31 -6.99
CA THR A 504 41.30 -27.34 -6.58
C THR A 504 41.51 -26.35 -5.44
N LEU A 505 42.54 -26.60 -4.63
CA LEU A 505 42.96 -25.71 -3.56
C LEU A 505 43.69 -24.50 -4.15
N GLY A 506 43.45 -23.31 -3.60
CA GLY A 506 44.09 -22.10 -4.09
C GLY A 506 43.38 -20.82 -3.68
N THR A 507 43.92 -19.70 -4.16
CA THR A 507 43.32 -18.38 -4.06
C THR A 507 43.11 -17.83 -5.47
N TYR A 508 41.89 -17.46 -5.81
CA TYR A 508 41.49 -17.14 -7.17
C TYR A 508 41.13 -15.66 -7.30
N THR A 509 41.68 -15.04 -8.35
CA THR A 509 41.32 -13.68 -8.77
C THR A 509 40.20 -13.79 -9.77
N VAL A 510 39.06 -13.18 -9.47
CA VAL A 510 37.89 -13.22 -10.36
C VAL A 510 37.81 -11.92 -11.14
N SER A 511 37.44 -11.99 -12.42
CA SER A 511 37.14 -10.81 -13.21
C SER A 511 35.86 -10.95 -14.01
N LEU A 512 35.18 -9.82 -14.21
CA LEU A 512 34.01 -9.68 -15.07
C LEU A 512 34.27 -8.54 -16.06
N THR A 513 34.12 -8.81 -17.35
CA THR A 513 34.03 -7.80 -18.40
C THR A 513 32.59 -7.64 -18.83
N ALA A 514 32.03 -6.44 -18.64
CA ALA A 514 30.71 -6.07 -19.11
C ALA A 514 30.84 -5.24 -20.39
N THR A 515 30.05 -5.54 -21.42
CA THR A 515 30.15 -4.93 -22.76
C THR A 515 28.79 -4.47 -23.26
N ASN A 516 28.76 -3.33 -23.97
CA ASN A 516 27.62 -2.89 -24.78
C ASN A 516 28.15 -2.22 -26.08
N PRO A 517 27.29 -1.74 -27.00
CA PRO A 517 27.74 -1.07 -28.24
C PRO A 517 28.62 0.18 -28.02
N ASN A 518 28.59 0.77 -26.83
CA ASN A 518 29.35 1.97 -26.45
C ASN A 518 30.69 1.64 -25.78
N GLY A 519 31.02 0.35 -25.59
CA GLY A 519 32.34 -0.12 -25.14
C GLY A 519 32.26 -1.22 -24.09
N SER A 520 33.35 -1.42 -23.35
CA SER A 520 33.43 -2.39 -22.26
C SER A 520 34.24 -1.88 -21.07
N HIS A 521 34.00 -2.48 -19.91
CA HIS A 521 34.81 -2.30 -18.71
C HIS A 521 35.02 -3.64 -18.02
N THR A 522 36.20 -3.83 -17.45
CA THR A 522 36.57 -5.03 -16.70
C THR A 522 36.75 -4.71 -15.23
N ARG A 523 36.00 -5.39 -14.38
CA ARG A 523 36.22 -5.42 -12.92
C ARG A 523 37.10 -6.60 -12.59
N VAL A 524 38.17 -6.37 -11.83
CA VAL A 524 39.03 -7.43 -11.30
C VAL A 524 39.01 -7.36 -9.78
N GLN A 525 38.68 -8.48 -9.12
CA GLN A 525 38.78 -8.64 -7.67
C GLN A 525 39.89 -9.65 -7.34
N PRO A 526 41.09 -9.19 -6.97
CA PRO A 526 42.21 -10.05 -6.62
C PRO A 526 41.93 -10.90 -5.38
N LEU A 527 42.31 -12.18 -5.44
CA LEU A 527 42.24 -13.12 -4.30
C LEU A 527 40.84 -13.23 -3.66
N LEU A 528 39.79 -13.05 -4.45
CA LEU A 528 38.40 -13.03 -3.96
C LEU A 528 37.97 -14.36 -3.34
N ILE A 529 38.31 -15.48 -3.99
CA ILE A 529 37.91 -16.82 -3.54
C ILE A 529 39.12 -17.56 -2.98
N THR A 530 38.97 -18.16 -1.80
CA THR A 530 40.00 -18.97 -1.14
C THR A 530 39.47 -20.38 -0.87
N VAL A 531 40.18 -21.39 -1.39
CA VAL A 531 39.89 -22.80 -1.14
C VAL A 531 41.09 -23.39 -0.38
N PRO A 532 41.07 -23.36 0.97
CA PRO A 532 42.22 -23.72 1.77
C PRO A 532 42.37 -25.24 1.91
N GLU A 533 43.61 -25.68 2.15
CA GLU A 533 43.92 -27.03 2.59
C GLU A 533 43.07 -27.42 3.82
N PRO A 534 42.60 -28.68 3.92
CA PRO A 534 41.93 -29.16 5.12
C PRO A 534 42.86 -28.99 6.33
N SER A 535 42.41 -28.24 7.33
CA SER A 535 43.22 -28.00 8.54
C SER A 535 43.63 -29.32 9.19
N VAL A 536 44.93 -29.50 9.51
CA VAL A 536 45.46 -30.73 10.16
C VAL A 536 44.78 -31.02 11.52
N HIS A 537 44.15 -30.01 12.14
CA HIS A 537 43.36 -30.15 13.36
C HIS A 537 42.03 -30.91 13.16
N SER A 538 41.40 -30.85 11.98
CA SER A 538 40.16 -31.62 11.70
C SER A 538 40.44 -33.10 11.39
N ILE A 539 41.63 -33.42 10.85
CA ILE A 539 42.05 -34.79 10.56
C ILE A 539 42.38 -35.56 11.86
N LEU A 540 42.89 -34.88 12.89
CA LEU A 540 43.20 -35.48 14.18
C LEU A 540 41.96 -35.72 15.06
N ALA A 541 40.87 -34.96 14.88
CA ALA A 541 39.63 -35.15 15.63
C ALA A 541 38.94 -36.50 15.31
N SER A 542 39.00 -36.95 14.05
CA SER A 542 38.41 -38.24 13.62
C SER A 542 39.31 -39.45 13.92
N GLY A 543 40.63 -39.29 13.94
CA GLY A 543 41.58 -40.37 14.23
C GLY A 543 41.78 -40.67 15.73
N ILE A 544 41.72 -39.63 16.58
CA ILE A 544 41.99 -39.78 18.02
C ILE A 544 40.78 -40.36 18.77
N PHE A 545 39.55 -40.12 18.29
CA PHE A 545 38.34 -40.69 18.90
C PHE A 545 38.27 -42.24 18.77
N GLY A 546 38.77 -42.80 17.65
CA GLY A 546 38.83 -44.26 17.44
C GLY A 546 39.83 -44.98 18.34
N LEU A 547 40.99 -44.35 18.63
CA LEU A 547 42.03 -44.97 19.47
C LEU A 547 41.73 -44.87 20.97
N LEU A 548 41.05 -43.81 21.44
CA LEU A 548 40.64 -43.70 22.84
C LEU A 548 39.52 -44.68 23.20
N LEU A 549 38.57 -44.96 22.29
CA LEU A 549 37.52 -45.96 22.52
C LEU A 549 38.04 -47.41 22.60
N MET A 550 39.11 -47.75 21.86
CA MET A 550 39.74 -49.08 21.99
C MET A 550 40.55 -49.24 23.30
N LYS A 551 41.18 -48.18 23.82
CA LYS A 551 41.88 -48.24 25.12
C LYS A 551 40.90 -48.24 26.31
N ALA A 552 39.76 -47.56 26.21
CA ALA A 552 38.72 -47.58 27.24
C ALA A 552 38.03 -48.96 27.36
N ARG A 553 37.72 -49.63 26.24
CA ARG A 553 37.14 -51.00 26.27
C ARG A 553 38.10 -52.06 26.81
N ARG A 554 39.43 -51.95 26.58
CA ARG A 554 40.41 -52.89 27.15
C ARG A 554 40.62 -52.71 28.66
N ARG A 555 40.45 -51.50 29.22
CA ARG A 555 40.52 -51.27 30.68
C ARG A 555 39.26 -51.72 31.42
N GLN A 556 38.07 -51.64 30.82
CA GLN A 556 36.84 -52.16 31.44
C GLN A 556 36.74 -53.70 31.45
N LEU A 557 37.30 -54.42 30.46
CA LEU A 557 37.33 -55.88 30.51
C LEU A 557 38.35 -56.45 31.52
N ALA A 558 39.42 -55.73 31.82
CA ALA A 558 40.43 -56.18 32.79
C ALA A 558 40.00 -56.02 34.26
N MET A 559 39.07 -55.10 34.56
CA MET A 559 38.55 -54.87 35.92
C MET A 559 37.34 -55.75 36.29
N ARG A 560 36.84 -56.61 35.39
CA ARG A 560 35.78 -57.60 35.69
C ARG A 560 36.30 -59.04 35.94
N ARG A 561 37.61 -59.23 36.07
CA ARG A 561 38.25 -60.54 36.38
C ARG A 561 39.25 -60.48 37.55
N ARG A 562 38.98 -59.63 38.55
CA ARG A 562 39.59 -59.76 39.88
C ARG A 562 38.51 -59.74 40.94
#